data_AF-A0A2G2B8R7-F1
#
_entry.id   AF-A0A2G2B8R7-F1
#
_cell.length_a   1.000
_cell.length_b   1.000
_cell.length_c   1.000
_cell.angle_alpha   90.00
_cell.angle_beta   90.00
_cell.angle_gamma   90.00
#
_symmetry.space_group_name_H-M   'P 1'
#
loop_
_entity.id
_entity.type
_entity.pdbx_description
1 polymer ?
#
loop_
_entity_poly.entity_id
_entity_poly.type
_entity_poly.pdbx_seq_one_letter_code
_entity_poly.pdbx_strand_id
1 'polypeptide(L)'
;MQKMVSKDDDLSIRRQCGLLLLARSNLYYQPKGESAENLRFMAIIDKQFLDTPWYGSRQPLGTLLRNTLSVSEWPAICSGKATSAAATGSVD
;
A
#
# COMPACT_ATOMS: atom_id res chain seq x y z
N MET A 1 -2.64 0.99 21.30
CA MET A 1 -4.09 1.27 21.42
C MET A 1 -4.96 0.02 21.42
N GLN A 2 -4.67 -1.02 20.62
CA GLN A 2 -5.47 -2.27 20.60
C GLN A 2 -5.55 -3.05 21.93
N LYS A 3 -4.66 -2.80 22.90
CA LYS A 3 -4.69 -3.47 24.22
C LYS A 3 -5.91 -3.13 25.10
N MET A 4 -6.63 -2.05 24.80
CA MET A 4 -7.78 -1.58 25.61
C MET A 4 -9.15 -1.99 25.06
N VAL A 5 -9.21 -2.55 23.85
CA VAL A 5 -10.46 -2.97 23.21
C VAL A 5 -10.44 -4.49 23.13
N SER A 6 -11.27 -5.16 23.92
CA SER A 6 -11.35 -6.61 23.99
C SER A 6 -12.60 -7.12 23.25
N LYS A 7 -12.51 -8.32 22.65
CA LYS A 7 -13.66 -8.93 21.97
C LYS A 7 -14.53 -9.77 22.92
N ASP A 8 -13.98 -10.14 24.07
CA ASP A 8 -14.56 -11.09 25.03
C ASP A 8 -15.25 -10.39 26.22
N ASP A 9 -15.35 -9.05 26.20
CA ASP A 9 -16.13 -8.28 27.17
C ASP A 9 -17.64 -8.32 26.89
N ASP A 10 -18.45 -8.11 27.93
CA ASP A 10 -19.93 -8.00 27.85
C ASP A 10 -20.40 -6.83 26.96
N LEU A 11 -19.53 -5.84 26.74
CA LEU A 11 -19.80 -4.67 25.92
C LEU A 11 -19.30 -4.86 24.49
N SER A 12 -20.16 -4.57 23.51
CA SER A 12 -19.74 -4.57 22.10
C SER A 12 -18.57 -3.61 21.85
N ILE A 13 -17.67 -3.99 20.93
CA ILE A 13 -16.55 -3.17 20.44
C ILE A 13 -16.99 -1.74 20.07
N ARG A 14 -18.20 -1.57 19.51
CA ARG A 14 -18.77 -0.26 19.18
C ARG A 14 -18.96 0.63 20.41
N ARG A 15 -19.52 0.07 21.49
CA ARG A 15 -19.70 0.80 22.75
C ARG A 15 -18.35 1.07 23.42
N GLN A 16 -17.43 0.12 23.39
CA GLN A 16 -16.07 0.30 23.91
C GLN A 16 -15.36 1.46 23.19
N CYS A 17 -15.37 1.48 21.85
CA CYS A 17 -14.79 2.59 21.07
C CYS A 17 -15.48 3.93 21.37
N GLY A 18 -16.80 3.94 21.56
CA GLY A 18 -17.54 5.15 21.93
C GLY A 18 -17.16 5.69 23.32
N LEU A 19 -17.04 4.81 24.32
CA LEU A 19 -16.63 5.19 25.67
C LEU A 19 -15.18 5.68 25.73
N LEU A 20 -14.30 5.08 24.93
CA LEU A 20 -12.89 5.44 24.86
C LEU A 20 -12.60 6.61 23.90
N LEU A 21 -13.63 7.19 23.27
CA LEU A 21 -13.49 8.23 22.24
C LEU A 21 -12.52 7.85 21.11
N LEU A 22 -12.48 6.56 20.76
CA LEU A 22 -11.60 6.01 19.72
C LEU A 22 -12.34 5.86 18.39
N ALA A 23 -11.68 6.30 17.31
CA ALA A 23 -12.13 5.96 15.95
C ALA A 23 -11.97 4.46 15.70
N ARG A 24 -13.01 3.81 15.15
CA ARG A 24 -12.99 2.37 14.84
C ARG A 24 -11.88 1.97 13.84
N SER A 25 -11.45 2.90 13.01
CA SER A 25 -10.34 2.69 12.06
C SER A 25 -9.06 2.26 12.77
N ASN A 26 -8.80 2.76 13.97
CA ASN A 26 -7.63 2.39 14.77
C ASN A 26 -7.64 0.93 15.23
N LEU A 27 -8.83 0.30 15.29
CA LEU A 27 -8.94 -1.11 15.59
C LEU A 27 -8.57 -1.97 14.37
N TYR A 28 -9.09 -1.61 13.20
CA TYR A 28 -8.94 -2.40 11.98
C TYR A 28 -7.62 -2.16 11.25
N TYR A 29 -7.07 -0.96 11.36
CA TYR A 29 -5.84 -0.59 10.70
C TYR A 29 -4.69 -0.62 11.70
N GLN A 30 -3.75 -1.55 11.49
CA GLN A 30 -2.45 -1.48 12.15
C GLN A 30 -1.52 -0.66 11.26
N PRO A 31 -0.89 0.41 11.78
CA PRO A 31 0.09 1.15 11.03
C PRO A 31 1.26 0.21 10.73
N LYS A 32 1.37 -0.18 9.47
CA LYS A 32 2.51 -0.94 8.94
C LYS A 32 3.36 0.04 8.15
N GLY A 33 4.67 0.00 8.36
CA GLY A 33 5.59 0.74 7.49
C GLY A 33 5.41 0.33 6.03
N GLU A 34 5.65 1.25 5.11
CA GLU A 34 5.57 0.96 3.68
C GLU A 34 6.75 0.09 3.24
N SER A 35 6.50 -0.86 2.34
CA SER A 35 7.57 -1.69 1.78
C SER A 35 8.34 -0.93 0.70
N ALA A 36 9.57 -1.36 0.41
CA ALA A 36 10.39 -0.75 -0.63
C ALA A 36 9.72 -0.81 -2.01
N GLU A 37 8.96 -1.87 -2.29
CA GLU A 37 8.17 -2.02 -3.51
C GLU A 37 7.04 -0.99 -3.57
N ASN A 38 6.31 -0.81 -2.45
CA ASN A 38 5.24 0.17 -2.36
C ASN A 38 5.75 1.60 -2.63
N LEU A 39 6.89 1.96 -2.04
CA LEU A 39 7.54 3.25 -2.27
C LEU A 39 7.97 3.43 -3.73
N ARG A 40 8.49 2.38 -4.38
CA ARG A 40 8.80 2.42 -5.82
C ARG A 40 7.54 2.65 -6.65
N PHE A 41 6.42 2.01 -6.31
CA PHE A 41 5.16 2.24 -7.03
C PHE A 41 4.64 3.66 -6.86
N MET A 42 4.68 4.21 -5.64
CA MET A 42 4.32 5.61 -5.41
C MET A 42 5.15 6.55 -6.30
N ALA A 43 6.47 6.34 -6.37
CA ALA A 43 7.35 7.15 -7.21
C ALA A 43 7.02 7.06 -8.71
N ILE A 44 6.65 5.87 -9.19
CA ILE A 44 6.23 5.67 -10.60
C ILE A 44 4.91 6.41 -10.88
N ILE A 45 3.95 6.32 -9.95
CA ILE A 45 2.67 7.00 -10.07
C ILE A 45 2.88 8.52 -10.10
N ASP A 46 3.67 9.05 -9.17
CA ASP A 46 3.96 10.48 -9.09
C ASP A 46 4.63 10.99 -10.37
N LYS A 47 5.63 10.26 -10.87
CA LYS A 47 6.31 10.61 -12.13
C LYS A 47 5.33 10.70 -13.30
N GLN A 48 4.41 9.74 -13.43
CA GLN A 48 3.43 9.74 -14.52
C GLN A 48 2.47 10.94 -14.45
N PHE A 49 2.02 11.31 -13.25
CA PHE A 49 1.14 12.48 -13.06
C PHE A 49 1.87 13.80 -13.29
N LEU A 50 3.17 13.87 -12.99
CA LEU A 50 4.01 15.05 -13.30
C LEU A 50 4.29 15.17 -14.81
N ASP A 51 4.55 14.05 -15.49
CA ASP A 51 4.80 14.02 -16.94
C ASP A 51 3.53 14.32 -17.75
N THR A 52 2.34 14.03 -17.20
CA THR A 52 1.04 14.23 -17.87
C THR A 52 0.07 15.05 -17.03
N PRO A 53 0.24 16.38 -16.92
CA PRO A 53 -0.60 17.25 -16.07
C PRO A 53 -2.06 17.40 -16.55
N TRP A 54 -2.41 16.86 -17.72
CA TRP A 54 -3.79 16.79 -18.21
C TRP A 54 -4.52 15.48 -17.83
N TYR A 55 -3.83 14.53 -17.18
CA TYR A 55 -4.42 13.26 -16.76
C TYR A 55 -5.23 13.45 -15.47
N GLY A 56 -6.55 13.23 -15.53
CA GLY A 56 -7.43 13.34 -14.37
C GLY A 56 -7.24 12.20 -13.36
N SER A 57 -7.53 12.47 -12.07
CA SER A 57 -7.37 11.52 -10.95
C SER A 57 -8.23 10.26 -11.05
N ARG A 58 -9.25 10.24 -11.92
CA ARG A 58 -10.16 9.09 -12.10
C ARG A 58 -9.65 8.05 -13.08
N GLN A 59 -8.49 8.25 -13.68
CA GLN A 59 -7.93 7.28 -14.61
C GLN A 59 -7.58 5.99 -13.86
N PRO A 60 -8.03 4.82 -14.34
CA PRO A 60 -7.76 3.57 -13.66
C PRO A 60 -6.25 3.31 -13.68
N LEU A 61 -5.70 2.95 -12.51
CA LEU A 61 -4.29 2.65 -12.32
C LEU A 61 -3.77 1.62 -13.33
N GLY A 62 -4.62 0.70 -13.78
CA GLY A 62 -4.28 -0.28 -14.82
C GLY A 62 -3.93 0.34 -16.18
N THR A 63 -4.46 1.52 -16.53
CA THR A 63 -4.07 2.24 -17.75
C THR A 63 -2.73 2.96 -17.56
N LEU A 64 -2.49 3.53 -16.37
CA LEU A 64 -1.22 4.17 -16.04
C LEU A 64 -0.08 3.16 -16.07
N LEU A 65 -0.24 2.03 -15.39
CA LEU A 65 0.78 0.97 -15.31
C LEU A 65 1.09 0.34 -16.66
N ARG A 66 0.14 0.31 -17.62
CA ARG A 66 0.37 -0.20 -18.98
C ARG A 66 1.30 0.68 -19.80
N ASN A 67 1.30 1.99 -19.55
CA ASN A 67 2.15 2.94 -20.27
C ASN A 67 3.53 3.08 -19.62
N THR A 68 3.62 2.86 -18.30
CA THR A 68 4.86 3.08 -17.54
C THR A 68 5.67 1.83 -17.24
N LEU A 69 5.05 0.64 -17.19
CA LEU A 69 5.70 -0.62 -16.84
C LEU A 69 5.46 -1.69 -17.90
N SER A 70 6.46 -2.54 -18.11
CA SER A 70 6.37 -3.65 -19.06
C SER A 70 5.41 -4.73 -18.52
N VAL A 71 4.57 -5.32 -19.38
CA VAL A 71 3.58 -6.37 -18.98
C VAL A 71 4.25 -7.55 -18.27
N SER A 72 5.52 -7.81 -18.53
CA SER A 72 6.34 -8.84 -17.89
C SER A 72 6.57 -8.66 -16.38
N GLU A 73 6.42 -7.44 -15.85
CA GLU A 73 6.65 -7.15 -14.42
C GLU A 73 5.39 -7.40 -13.57
N TRP A 74 4.21 -7.50 -14.19
CA TRP A 74 2.90 -7.62 -13.52
C TRP A 74 2.73 -8.87 -12.63
N PRO A 75 3.25 -10.06 -12.99
CA PRO A 75 3.15 -11.23 -12.12
C PRO A 75 3.90 -11.07 -10.79
N ALA A 76 4.99 -10.29 -10.77
CA ALA A 76 5.75 -10.00 -9.53
C ALA A 76 5.00 -9.01 -8.62
N ILE A 77 4.25 -8.07 -9.21
CA ILE A 77 3.45 -7.05 -8.51
C ILE A 77 2.30 -7.70 -7.73
N CYS A 78 1.57 -8.64 -8.34
CA CYS A 78 0.40 -9.27 -7.71
C CYS A 78 0.75 -10.33 -6.67
N SER A 79 1.99 -10.84 -6.67
CA SER A 79 2.38 -11.98 -5.83
C SER A 79 3.18 -11.60 -4.58
N GLY A 80 3.56 -10.32 -4.40
CA GLY A 80 4.31 -9.87 -3.23
C GLY A 80 5.64 -10.59 -3.02
N LYS A 81 6.18 -11.24 -4.06
CA LYS A 81 7.47 -11.91 -4.00
C LYS A 81 8.56 -10.90 -4.31
N ALA A 82 9.44 -10.67 -3.33
CA ALA A 82 10.69 -9.98 -3.53
C ALA A 82 11.44 -10.63 -4.70
N THR A 83 11.64 -9.89 -5.78
CA THR A 83 12.74 -10.20 -6.69
C THR A 83 14.01 -9.94 -5.90
N SER A 84 14.58 -11.01 -5.33
CA SER A 84 15.98 -11.02 -4.93
C SER A 84 16.79 -10.85 -6.20
N ALA A 85 16.99 -9.61 -6.63
CA ALA A 85 18.04 -9.27 -7.57
C ALA A 85 19.36 -9.53 -6.84
N ALA A 86 19.90 -10.72 -7.06
CA ALA A 86 21.26 -11.06 -6.71
C ALA A 86 22.17 -10.02 -7.36
N ALA A 87 22.83 -9.24 -6.51
CA ALA A 87 24.01 -8.49 -6.86
C ALA A 87 25.10 -9.48 -7.27
N THR A 88 25.51 -9.43 -8.53
CA THR A 88 26.89 -9.78 -8.89
C THR A 88 27.35 -8.75 -9.90
N GLY A 89 28.10 -7.77 -9.40
CA GLY A 89 28.97 -6.98 -10.27
C GLY A 89 30.05 -7.91 -10.83
N SER A 90 30.26 -7.82 -12.14
CA SER A 90 31.51 -8.17 -12.78
C SER A 90 31.92 -6.93 -13.56
N VAL A 91 32.90 -6.22 -13.03
CA VAL A 91 33.72 -5.27 -13.79
C VAL A 91 34.78 -6.14 -14.45
N ASP A 92 34.78 -6.16 -15.78
CA ASP A 92 35.95 -6.38 -16.62
C ASP A 92 35.91 -5.32 -17.73
#